data_AF-A0A251NE57-F1
#
_entry.id   AF-A0A251NE57-F1
#
_cell.length_a   1.000
_cell.length_b   1.000
_cell.length_c   1.000
_cell.angle_alpha   90.00
_cell.angle_beta   90.00
_cell.angle_gamma   90.00
#
_symmetry.space_group_name_H-M   'P 1'
#
loop_
_entity.id
_entity.type
_entity.pdbx_description
1 polymer ?
#
loop_
_entity_poly.entity_id
_entity_poly.type
_entity_poly.pdbx_seq_one_letter_code
_entity_poly.pdbx_strand_id
1 'polypeptide(L)'
;MASSSSAETKLATAKTVLSTAASVAATAMLVRSIAQDFLPHEIQHYFFSGISSFFSRFSSQLTMVIEEFDGLVNNQIYEAAEIYLGSKVSPSTHRIKVSKPEKENNFTITMESNQEIVDVFNGIKFNWILVSRQVESNFHNPRDLNSTLRSEVRSFELSFHKKQRDLVLNSYLPHIVKQSKSMKQEKKTLKIFTVDYQNMYCNIAEAWIPTNLDHPATFETLALDSDIKSFILHDLERFIKRKEYYRKVGKAWKRGYLLYGPPGTGKSSLIAAMANHLNFDIYDLELTELNNNSELRRLLVAMANRSILVVEDIDCTIEFQDRMAESRALHPHGSQEKQIQDKDFQAASGKVPFDA
;
A
#
# COMPACT_ATOMS: atom_id res chain seq x y z
N MET A 1 43.45 44.97 -32.76
CA MET A 1 43.23 45.88 -31.62
C MET A 1 41.94 45.59 -30.81
N ALA A 2 41.03 44.71 -31.24
CA ALA A 2 39.80 44.39 -30.49
C ALA A 2 39.97 43.36 -29.34
N SER A 3 41.06 42.58 -29.32
CA SER A 3 41.27 41.50 -28.34
C SER A 3 41.83 41.97 -26.99
N SER A 4 42.64 43.05 -26.94
CA SER A 4 43.17 43.58 -25.67
C SER A 4 42.09 44.26 -24.83
N SER A 5 41.17 44.99 -25.48
CA SER A 5 40.01 45.65 -24.86
C SER A 5 39.07 44.66 -24.15
N SER A 6 38.88 43.45 -24.70
CA SER A 6 38.04 42.42 -24.08
C SER A 6 38.69 41.77 -22.84
N ALA A 7 40.01 41.66 -22.82
CA ALA A 7 40.74 41.11 -21.66
C ALA A 7 40.78 42.11 -20.50
N GLU A 8 40.97 43.39 -20.78
CA GLU A 8 40.96 44.47 -19.80
C GLU A 8 39.58 44.66 -19.17
N THR A 9 38.50 44.57 -19.97
CA THR A 9 37.12 44.64 -19.46
C THR A 9 36.78 43.45 -18.56
N LYS A 10 37.15 42.21 -18.94
CA LYS A 10 36.96 41.03 -18.08
C LYS A 10 37.75 41.11 -16.78
N LEU A 11 38.97 41.64 -16.82
CA LEU A 11 39.81 41.85 -15.64
C LEU A 11 39.22 42.92 -14.71
N ALA A 12 38.68 44.01 -15.27
CA ALA A 12 37.98 45.04 -14.51
C ALA A 12 36.72 44.48 -13.84
N THR A 13 35.90 43.71 -14.56
CA THR A 13 34.72 43.03 -14.00
C THR A 13 35.10 42.04 -12.88
N ALA A 14 36.16 41.25 -13.07
CA ALA A 14 36.64 40.32 -12.06
C ALA A 14 37.12 41.04 -10.78
N LYS A 15 37.83 42.16 -10.93
CA LYS A 15 38.25 43.01 -9.80
C LYS A 15 37.05 43.60 -9.06
N THR A 16 36.03 44.07 -9.77
CA THR A 16 34.81 44.59 -9.15
C THR A 16 34.02 43.51 -8.43
N VAL A 17 33.91 42.30 -9.01
CA VAL A 17 33.23 41.16 -8.36
C VAL A 17 34.00 40.71 -7.12
N LEU A 18 35.33 40.63 -7.19
CA LEU A 18 36.17 40.25 -6.06
C LEU A 18 36.10 41.30 -4.94
N SER A 19 36.18 42.59 -5.28
CA SER A 19 36.02 43.70 -4.33
C SER A 19 34.65 43.66 -3.68
N THR A 20 33.59 43.46 -4.45
CA THR A 20 32.22 43.38 -3.93
C THR A 20 32.05 42.17 -3.01
N ALA A 21 32.54 41.01 -3.41
CA ALA A 21 32.53 39.79 -2.58
C ALA A 21 33.34 39.98 -1.28
N ALA A 22 34.51 40.61 -1.34
CA ALA A 22 35.34 40.90 -0.17
C ALA A 22 34.64 41.88 0.79
N SER A 23 34.02 42.95 0.26
CA SER A 23 33.25 43.90 1.06
C SER A 23 32.03 43.25 1.72
N VAL A 24 31.30 42.38 1.00
CA VAL A 24 30.16 41.61 1.52
C VAL A 24 30.61 40.61 2.60
N ALA A 25 31.72 39.91 2.39
CA ALA A 25 32.28 38.99 3.38
C ALA A 25 32.72 39.74 4.64
N ALA A 26 33.40 40.88 4.49
CA ALA A 26 33.84 41.71 5.61
C ALA A 26 32.65 42.25 6.43
N THR A 27 31.59 42.72 5.77
CA THR A 27 30.36 43.14 6.46
C THR A 27 29.65 41.97 7.14
N ALA A 28 29.57 40.80 6.50
CA ALA A 28 28.99 39.61 7.11
C ALA A 28 29.77 39.14 8.36
N MET A 29 31.10 39.20 8.33
CA MET A 29 31.94 38.86 9.48
C MET A 29 31.81 39.88 10.63
N LEU A 30 31.69 41.17 10.31
CA LEU A 30 31.40 42.23 11.30
C LEU A 30 30.04 42.01 11.96
N VAL A 31 29.00 41.75 11.16
CA VAL A 31 27.65 41.45 11.66
C VAL A 31 27.65 40.18 12.51
N ARG A 32 28.41 39.15 12.10
CA ARG A 32 28.57 37.91 12.89
C ARG A 32 29.27 38.17 14.23
N SER A 33 30.35 38.97 14.24
CA SER A 33 31.06 39.33 15.48
C SER A 33 30.12 40.08 16.43
N ILE A 34 29.42 41.11 15.93
CA ILE A 34 28.46 41.88 16.73
C ILE A 34 27.33 40.99 17.25
N ALA A 35 26.81 40.07 16.43
CA ALA A 35 25.76 39.13 16.86
C ALA A 35 26.26 38.08 17.87
N GLN A 36 27.55 37.73 17.86
CA GLN A 36 28.13 36.81 18.85
C GLN A 36 28.47 37.53 20.16
N ASP A 37 28.91 38.79 20.10
CA ASP A 37 29.38 39.56 21.26
C ASP A 37 28.24 40.27 22.01
N PHE A 38 27.16 40.68 21.33
CA PHE A 38 26.09 41.50 21.92
C PHE A 38 24.71 40.85 21.98
N LEU A 39 24.46 39.75 21.24
CA LEU A 39 23.17 39.05 21.30
C LEU A 39 23.29 37.83 22.24
N PRO A 40 22.50 37.77 23.33
CA PRO A 40 22.32 36.57 24.13
C PRO A 40 21.91 35.37 23.26
N HIS A 41 22.33 34.16 23.63
CA HIS A 41 22.08 32.93 22.85
C HIS A 41 20.57 32.70 22.59
N GLU A 42 19.71 33.19 23.47
CA GLU A 42 18.25 33.14 23.33
C GLU A 42 17.77 33.97 22.14
N ILE A 43 18.39 35.13 21.87
CA ILE A 43 18.02 36.04 20.78
C ILE A 43 18.67 35.61 19.46
N GLN A 44 19.84 34.97 19.50
CA GLN A 44 20.51 34.44 18.30
C GLN A 44 19.59 33.50 17.52
N HIS A 45 18.86 32.61 18.20
CA HIS A 45 17.91 31.71 17.54
C HIS A 45 16.77 32.48 16.84
N TYR A 46 16.24 33.54 17.44
CA TYR A 46 15.23 34.41 16.82
C TYR A 46 15.79 35.21 15.64
N PHE A 47 17.04 35.67 15.73
CA PHE A 47 17.69 36.43 14.66
C PHE A 47 17.99 35.54 13.44
N PHE A 48 18.59 34.37 13.64
CA PHE A 48 18.85 33.41 12.56
C PHE A 48 17.56 32.85 11.95
N SER A 49 16.54 32.55 12.78
CA SER A 49 15.23 32.14 12.26
C SER A 49 14.49 33.28 11.54
N GLY A 50 14.65 34.53 11.99
CA GLY A 50 14.11 35.71 11.31
C GLY A 50 14.75 35.95 9.94
N ILE A 51 16.08 35.80 9.85
CA ILE A 51 16.83 35.89 8.60
C ILE A 51 16.48 34.75 7.65
N SER A 52 16.46 33.50 8.13
CA SER A 52 16.09 32.35 7.30
C SER A 52 14.63 32.45 6.82
N SER A 53 13.72 32.92 7.69
CA SER A 53 12.33 33.21 7.34
C SER A 53 12.23 34.30 6.29
N PHE A 54 13.02 35.36 6.38
CA PHE A 54 13.06 36.44 5.39
C PHE A 54 13.55 35.96 4.03
N PHE A 55 14.64 35.19 3.98
CA PHE A 55 15.14 34.61 2.73
C PHE A 55 14.17 33.54 2.15
N SER A 56 13.43 32.83 2.99
CA SER A 56 12.41 31.86 2.54
C SER A 56 11.27 32.51 1.72
N ARG A 57 10.99 33.80 1.97
CA ARG A 57 9.99 34.58 1.21
C ARG A 57 10.39 34.84 -0.24
N PHE A 58 11.69 34.91 -0.51
CA PHE A 58 12.25 35.07 -1.86
C PHE A 58 12.54 33.74 -2.56
N SER A 59 12.42 32.61 -1.84
CA SER A 59 12.59 31.30 -2.46
C SER A 59 11.40 30.98 -3.36
N SER A 60 11.68 30.62 -4.61
CA SER A 60 10.68 30.08 -5.54
C SER A 60 10.38 28.59 -5.27
N GLN A 61 11.11 27.97 -4.34
CA GLN A 61 10.99 26.56 -4.00
C GLN A 61 10.02 26.37 -2.83
N LEU A 62 9.14 25.39 -2.97
CA LEU A 62 8.23 24.88 -1.94
C LEU A 62 8.74 23.51 -1.53
N THR A 63 8.78 23.26 -0.23
CA THR A 63 9.05 21.93 0.33
C THR A 63 7.79 21.45 1.04
N MET A 64 7.29 20.30 0.63
CA MET A 64 6.17 19.61 1.26
C MET A 64 6.75 18.52 2.17
N VAL A 65 6.32 18.52 3.43
CA VAL A 65 6.70 17.50 4.41
C VAL A 65 5.60 16.46 4.49
N ILE A 66 5.98 15.20 4.31
CA ILE A 66 5.08 14.04 4.39
C ILE A 66 5.61 13.18 5.53
N GLU A 67 4.97 13.29 6.69
CA GLU A 67 5.33 12.54 7.89
C GLU A 67 4.91 11.07 7.76
N GLU A 68 5.63 10.17 8.43
CA GLU A 68 5.33 8.73 8.47
C GLU A 68 3.96 8.42 9.06
N PHE A 69 3.54 9.20 10.06
CA PHE A 69 2.27 9.05 10.75
C PHE A 69 1.40 10.31 10.60
N ASP A 70 0.10 10.11 10.41
CA ASP A 70 -0.93 11.13 10.59
C ASP A 70 -1.68 10.82 11.89
N GLY A 71 -1.19 11.42 12.99
CA GLY A 71 -1.63 11.09 14.34
C GLY A 71 -1.21 9.69 14.78
N LEU A 72 -2.18 8.78 14.95
CA LEU A 72 -1.95 7.38 15.37
C LEU A 72 -1.97 6.38 14.21
N VAL A 73 -2.19 6.85 12.97
CA VAL A 73 -2.33 6.01 11.78
C VAL A 73 -1.18 6.32 10.83
N ASN A 74 -0.70 5.31 10.10
CA ASN A 74 0.30 5.52 9.06
C ASN A 74 -0.24 6.46 7.96
N ASN A 75 0.62 7.34 7.48
CA ASN A 75 0.29 8.21 6.37
C ASN A 75 0.35 7.43 5.05
N GLN A 76 -0.78 7.32 4.38
CA GLN A 76 -0.89 6.57 3.11
C GLN A 76 0.01 7.13 2.00
N ILE A 77 0.26 8.45 2.00
CA ILE A 77 1.15 9.08 1.02
C ILE A 77 2.60 8.69 1.31
N TYR A 78 2.98 8.64 2.59
CA TYR A 78 4.31 8.20 3.01
C TYR A 78 4.57 6.76 2.56
N GLU A 79 3.67 5.82 2.90
CA GLU A 79 3.79 4.42 2.48
C GLU A 79 3.85 4.28 0.95
N ALA A 80 3.04 5.06 0.23
CA ALA A 80 3.06 5.07 -1.23
C ALA A 80 4.39 5.60 -1.80
N ALA A 81 4.93 6.68 -1.21
CA ALA A 81 6.18 7.29 -1.62
C ALA A 81 7.36 6.35 -1.37
N GLU A 82 7.40 5.66 -0.23
CA GLU A 82 8.44 4.68 0.10
C GLU A 82 8.54 3.57 -0.96
N ILE A 83 7.40 2.97 -1.32
CA ILE A 83 7.32 1.92 -2.34
C ILE A 83 7.71 2.47 -3.73
N TYR A 84 7.16 3.63 -4.09
CA TYR A 84 7.39 4.23 -5.41
C TYR A 84 8.85 4.65 -5.61
N LEU A 85 9.43 5.39 -4.66
CA LEU A 85 10.80 5.87 -4.73
C LEU A 85 11.81 4.72 -4.60
N GLY A 86 11.50 3.68 -3.83
CA GLY A 86 12.30 2.46 -3.77
C GLY A 86 12.45 1.76 -5.13
N SER A 87 11.50 1.93 -6.05
CA SER A 87 11.62 1.44 -7.44
C SER A 87 12.41 2.36 -8.36
N LYS A 88 12.65 3.62 -7.95
CA LYS A 88 13.28 4.68 -8.74
C LYS A 88 14.75 4.87 -8.39
N VAL A 89 15.46 3.75 -8.18
CA VAL A 89 16.91 3.77 -7.96
C VAL A 89 17.59 4.31 -9.22
N SER A 90 18.21 5.47 -9.09
CA SER A 90 18.95 6.12 -10.18
C SER A 90 20.43 5.71 -10.13
N PRO A 91 21.20 5.81 -11.23
CA PRO A 91 22.66 5.62 -11.17
C PRO A 91 23.36 6.61 -10.21
N SER A 92 22.73 7.75 -9.91
CA SER A 92 23.18 8.73 -8.91
C SER A 92 22.82 8.37 -7.46
N THR A 93 22.10 7.27 -7.24
CA THR A 93 21.68 6.80 -5.91
C THR A 93 22.87 6.05 -5.27
N HIS A 94 23.57 6.70 -4.35
CA HIS A 94 24.81 6.18 -3.74
C HIS A 94 24.61 5.11 -2.65
N ARG A 95 23.46 5.13 -1.97
CA ARG A 95 23.12 4.19 -0.89
C ARG A 95 21.69 3.68 -1.12
N ILE A 96 21.39 2.47 -0.68
CA ILE A 96 20.03 1.94 -0.68
C ILE A 96 19.86 1.08 0.57
N LYS A 97 18.65 1.07 1.13
CA LYS A 97 18.31 0.17 2.22
C LYS A 97 17.59 -1.04 1.63
N VAL A 98 18.00 -2.24 2.05
CA VAL A 98 17.44 -3.50 1.58
C VAL A 98 17.00 -4.31 2.79
N SER A 99 15.76 -4.82 2.76
CA SER A 99 15.21 -5.71 3.77
C SER A 99 14.59 -6.94 3.11
N LYS A 100 14.56 -8.06 3.85
CA LYS A 100 13.83 -9.26 3.46
C LYS A 100 12.95 -9.68 4.65
N PRO A 101 11.63 -9.49 4.57
CA PRO A 101 10.72 -10.02 5.58
C PRO A 101 10.78 -11.54 5.61
N GLU A 102 10.74 -12.17 6.79
CA GLU A 102 10.83 -13.64 6.92
C GLU A 102 9.72 -14.38 6.14
N LYS A 103 8.55 -13.75 6.03
CA LYS A 103 7.36 -14.32 5.36
C LYS A 103 7.23 -13.91 3.89
N GLU A 104 8.22 -13.22 3.31
CA GLU A 104 8.16 -12.77 1.92
C GLU A 104 9.32 -13.35 1.10
N ASN A 105 9.01 -13.72 -0.15
CA ASN A 105 9.98 -14.32 -1.07
C ASN A 105 10.89 -13.26 -1.72
N ASN A 106 10.47 -11.99 -1.71
CA ASN A 106 11.13 -10.89 -2.41
C ASN A 106 11.87 -9.95 -1.45
N PHE A 107 12.94 -9.34 -1.93
CA PHE A 107 13.61 -8.25 -1.24
C PHE A 107 12.81 -6.94 -1.40
N THR A 108 12.74 -6.18 -0.33
CA THR A 108 12.20 -4.82 -0.32
C THR A 108 13.36 -3.84 -0.33
N ILE A 109 13.37 -2.97 -1.34
CA ILE A 109 14.38 -1.92 -1.49
C ILE A 109 13.69 -0.60 -1.13
N THR A 110 14.26 0.12 -0.17
CA THR A 110 13.78 1.44 0.27
C THR A 110 14.92 2.46 0.21
N MET A 111 14.55 3.74 0.24
CA MET A 111 15.53 4.82 0.28
C MET A 111 16.26 4.89 1.63
N GLU A 112 17.53 5.27 1.62
CA GLU A 112 18.32 5.50 2.84
C GLU A 112 18.09 6.93 3.37
N SER A 113 18.28 7.13 4.68
CA SER A 113 18.11 8.46 5.28
C SER A 113 19.12 9.47 4.71
N ASN A 114 18.66 10.71 4.53
CA ASN A 114 19.39 11.86 3.99
C ASN A 114 19.87 11.71 2.54
N GLN A 115 19.24 10.80 1.79
CA GLN A 115 19.53 10.63 0.38
C GLN A 115 18.53 11.37 -0.49
N GLU A 116 19.04 12.05 -1.52
CA GLU A 116 18.22 12.73 -2.51
C GLU A 116 17.92 11.80 -3.70
N ILE A 117 16.64 11.70 -4.06
CA ILE A 117 16.17 11.09 -5.31
C ILE A 117 15.46 12.16 -6.14
N VAL A 118 15.85 12.27 -7.40
CA VAL A 118 15.20 13.16 -8.36
C VAL A 118 14.26 12.33 -9.22
N ASP A 119 12.95 12.57 -9.10
CA ASP A 119 11.94 11.99 -9.98
C ASP A 119 11.51 12.99 -11.05
N VAL A 120 11.07 12.46 -12.20
CA VAL A 120 10.62 13.29 -13.33
C VAL A 120 9.19 12.91 -13.70
N PHE A 121 8.28 13.86 -13.60
CA PHE A 121 6.87 13.68 -13.95
C PHE A 121 6.40 14.82 -14.85
N ASN A 122 5.83 14.49 -16.02
CA ASN A 122 5.45 15.45 -17.06
C ASN A 122 6.58 16.44 -17.44
N GLY A 123 7.83 15.98 -17.45
CA GLY A 123 9.02 16.80 -17.76
C GLY A 123 9.47 17.74 -16.64
N ILE A 124 8.80 17.71 -15.48
CA ILE A 124 9.15 18.49 -14.29
C ILE A 124 9.94 17.61 -13.33
N LYS A 125 11.00 18.17 -12.75
CA LYS A 125 11.84 17.50 -11.75
C LYS A 125 11.31 17.75 -10.34
N PHE A 126 11.22 16.68 -9.56
CA PHE A 126 10.81 16.68 -8.16
C PHE A 126 11.92 16.06 -7.33
N ASN A 127 12.40 16.80 -6.32
CA ASN A 127 13.48 16.33 -5.47
C ASN A 127 12.91 15.79 -4.16
N TRP A 128 13.22 14.54 -3.85
CA TRP A 128 12.77 13.82 -2.67
C TRP A 128 13.94 13.54 -1.75
N ILE A 129 13.76 13.81 -0.46
CA ILE A 129 14.73 13.48 0.59
C ILE A 129 14.01 12.78 1.73
N LEU A 130 14.55 11.67 2.23
CA LEU A 130 14.06 11.00 3.44
C LEU A 130 14.83 11.56 4.61
N VAL A 131 14.15 12.29 5.48
CA VAL A 131 14.73 12.87 6.68
C VAL A 131 14.35 11.99 7.86
N SER A 132 15.36 11.49 8.57
CA SER A 132 15.21 10.76 9.82
C SER A 132 15.76 11.61 10.96
N ARG A 133 14.93 11.86 11.98
CA ARG A 133 15.32 12.60 13.19
C ARG A 133 15.25 11.65 14.36
N GLN A 134 16.36 11.50 15.08
CA GLN A 134 16.35 10.76 16.34
C GLN A 134 15.69 11.63 17.41
N VAL A 135 14.65 11.09 18.04
CA VAL A 135 13.96 11.71 19.17
C VAL A 135 14.25 10.86 20.40
N GLU A 136 14.66 11.53 21.47
CA GLU A 136 14.81 10.90 22.77
C GLU A 136 13.43 10.51 23.31
N SER A 137 13.22 9.21 23.53
CA SER A 137 12.01 8.74 24.19
C SER A 137 12.16 8.93 25.69
N ASN A 138 11.25 9.67 26.32
CA ASN A 138 11.19 9.78 27.79
C ASN A 138 10.70 8.50 28.49
N PHE A 139 10.41 7.42 27.74
CA PHE A 139 9.99 6.14 28.29
C PHE A 139 11.21 5.33 28.73
N HIS A 140 11.53 5.43 30.01
CA HIS A 140 12.50 4.56 30.67
C HIS A 140 11.77 3.29 31.11
N ASN A 141 12.12 2.12 30.55
CA ASN A 141 11.65 0.85 31.08
C ASN A 141 12.60 0.43 32.22
N PRO A 142 12.18 0.46 33.50
CA PRO A 142 13.09 0.23 34.62
C PRO A 142 13.64 -1.21 34.72
N ARG A 143 13.20 -2.12 33.84
CA ARG A 143 13.67 -3.52 33.78
C ARG A 143 14.70 -3.78 32.69
N ASP A 144 15.01 -2.81 31.85
CA ASP A 144 15.91 -3.01 30.71
C ASP A 144 17.07 -2.01 30.79
N LEU A 145 18.20 -2.47 31.34
CA LEU A 145 19.38 -1.65 31.63
C LEU A 145 20.06 -1.11 30.35
N ASN A 146 19.61 -1.53 29.16
CA ASN A 146 20.16 -1.16 27.85
C ASN A 146 19.13 -0.53 26.89
N SER A 147 17.85 -0.35 27.26
CA SER A 147 16.86 0.19 26.31
C SER A 147 16.71 1.71 26.43
N THR A 148 17.62 2.47 25.82
CA THR A 148 17.20 3.77 25.24
C THR A 148 16.67 3.45 23.85
N LEU A 149 15.39 3.09 23.74
CA LEU A 149 14.71 2.95 22.46
C LEU A 149 14.58 4.35 21.83
N ARG A 150 15.67 4.86 21.25
CA ARG A 150 15.65 6.10 20.47
C ARG A 150 14.57 5.93 19.41
N SER A 151 13.54 6.75 19.48
CA SER A 151 12.47 6.73 18.50
C SER A 151 12.94 7.54 17.30
N GLU A 152 13.01 6.91 16.13
CA GLU A 152 13.29 7.63 14.89
C GLU A 152 11.98 8.16 14.32
N VAL A 153 11.88 9.46 14.12
CA VAL A 153 10.77 10.06 13.37
C VAL A 153 11.23 10.24 11.93
N ARG A 154 10.54 9.60 10.99
CA ARG A 154 10.84 9.67 9.57
C ARG A 154 9.83 10.54 8.83
N SER A 155 10.33 11.25 7.83
CA SER A 155 9.49 12.08 6.96
C SER A 155 10.13 12.21 5.58
N PHE A 156 9.31 12.30 4.54
CA PHE A 156 9.77 12.69 3.22
C PHE A 156 9.62 14.19 3.03
N GLU A 157 10.69 14.83 2.56
CA GLU A 157 10.68 16.21 2.10
C GLU A 157 10.68 16.22 0.58
N LEU A 158 9.58 16.72 0.00
CA LEU A 158 9.39 16.88 -1.43
C LEU A 158 9.58 18.36 -1.82
N SER A 159 10.63 18.65 -2.57
CA SER A 159 11.02 19.98 -3.01
C SER A 159 10.74 20.24 -4.50
N PHE A 160 10.05 21.35 -4.81
CA PHE A 160 9.70 21.74 -6.18
C PHE A 160 9.36 23.24 -6.30
N HIS A 161 9.10 23.74 -7.51
CA HIS A 161 8.77 25.15 -7.71
C HIS A 161 7.35 25.50 -7.24
N LYS A 162 7.17 26.56 -6.45
CA LYS A 162 5.89 26.98 -5.83
C LYS A 162 4.69 27.02 -6.80
N LYS A 163 4.90 27.47 -8.04
CA LYS A 163 3.86 27.50 -9.10
C LYS A 163 3.26 26.12 -9.46
N GLN A 164 3.94 25.03 -9.15
CA GLN A 164 3.53 23.67 -9.48
C GLN A 164 2.75 22.99 -8.35
N ARG A 165 2.45 23.69 -7.26
CA ARG A 165 1.72 23.15 -6.10
C ARG A 165 0.43 22.42 -6.49
N ASP A 166 -0.39 23.02 -7.35
CA ASP A 166 -1.68 22.44 -7.72
C ASP A 166 -1.51 21.19 -8.59
N LEU A 167 -0.49 21.16 -9.46
CA LEU A 167 -0.12 19.96 -10.23
C LEU A 167 0.34 18.83 -9.29
N VAL A 168 1.11 19.17 -8.26
CA VAL A 168 1.60 18.18 -7.29
C VAL A 168 0.45 17.54 -6.53
N LEU A 169 -0.44 18.36 -5.96
CA LEU A 169 -1.57 17.90 -5.15
C LEU A 169 -2.60 17.13 -5.98
N ASN A 170 -2.93 17.59 -7.18
CA ASN A 170 -4.03 17.03 -7.97
C ASN A 170 -3.60 15.93 -8.95
N SER A 171 -2.32 15.84 -9.31
CA SER A 171 -1.85 14.89 -10.32
C SER A 171 -0.67 14.05 -9.86
N TYR A 172 0.39 14.65 -9.31
CA TYR A 172 1.61 13.92 -8.99
C TYR A 172 1.46 12.96 -7.79
N LEU A 173 0.98 13.45 -6.63
CA LEU A 173 0.77 12.59 -5.46
C LEU A 173 -0.27 11.48 -5.73
N PRO A 174 -1.43 11.77 -6.36
CA PRO A 174 -2.36 10.71 -6.76
C PRO A 174 -1.75 9.68 -7.72
N HIS A 175 -0.88 10.12 -8.64
CA HIS A 175 -0.14 9.23 -9.53
C HIS A 175 0.79 8.29 -8.74
N ILE A 176 1.56 8.83 -7.78
CA ILE A 176 2.42 8.03 -6.89
C ILE A 176 1.58 6.98 -6.14
N VAL A 177 0.46 7.39 -5.53
CA VAL A 177 -0.44 6.48 -4.80
C VAL A 177 -1.02 5.39 -5.72
N LYS A 178 -1.34 5.71 -6.97
CA LYS A 178 -1.84 4.74 -7.94
C LYS A 178 -0.74 3.76 -8.37
N GLN A 179 0.45 4.27 -8.64
CA GLN A 179 1.58 3.47 -9.10
C GLN A 179 2.12 2.57 -7.98
N SER A 180 2.22 3.07 -6.75
CA SER A 180 2.62 2.28 -5.58
C SER A 180 1.64 1.14 -5.32
N LYS A 181 0.33 1.36 -5.45
CA LYS A 181 -0.68 0.29 -5.36
C LYS A 181 -0.50 -0.78 -6.43
N SER A 182 -0.12 -0.39 -7.64
CA SER A 182 0.14 -1.33 -8.74
C SER A 182 1.41 -2.15 -8.49
N MET A 183 2.48 -1.50 -8.04
CA MET A 183 3.74 -2.14 -7.66
C MET A 183 3.58 -3.09 -6.47
N LYS A 184 2.83 -2.68 -5.44
CA LYS A 184 2.52 -3.51 -4.28
C LYS A 184 1.72 -4.75 -4.70
N GLN A 185 0.83 -4.60 -5.67
CA GLN A 185 0.10 -5.72 -6.24
C GLN A 185 1.05 -6.65 -7.01
N GLU A 186 1.88 -6.15 -7.92
CA GLU A 186 2.84 -6.97 -8.69
C GLU A 186 3.79 -7.78 -7.82
N LYS A 187 4.29 -7.21 -6.73
CA LYS A 187 5.22 -7.88 -5.80
C LYS A 187 4.52 -8.70 -4.72
N LYS A 188 3.19 -8.70 -4.68
CA LYS A 188 2.40 -9.35 -3.63
C LYS A 188 2.62 -10.86 -3.66
N THR A 189 3.03 -11.44 -2.53
CA THR A 189 2.91 -12.87 -2.29
C THR A 189 1.45 -13.19 -1.94
N LEU A 190 0.86 -14.13 -2.65
CA LEU A 190 -0.51 -14.56 -2.37
C LEU A 190 -0.60 -15.24 -1.01
N LYS A 191 -1.74 -15.06 -0.36
CA LYS A 191 -2.03 -15.68 0.93
C LYS A 191 -3.30 -16.50 0.84
N ILE A 192 -3.32 -17.60 1.59
CA ILE A 192 -4.53 -18.34 1.91
C ILE A 192 -4.86 -18.11 3.38
N PHE A 193 -6.10 -17.73 3.62
CA PHE A 193 -6.65 -17.42 4.92
C PHE A 193 -7.59 -18.54 5.34
N THR A 194 -7.31 -19.14 6.49
CA THR A 194 -8.19 -20.11 7.15
C THR A 194 -8.82 -19.46 8.37
N VAL A 195 -10.00 -19.95 8.78
CA VAL A 195 -10.70 -19.41 9.95
C VAL A 195 -10.16 -20.04 11.22
N ASP A 196 -9.86 -19.21 12.21
CA ASP A 196 -9.67 -19.66 13.61
C ASP A 196 -10.97 -19.46 14.38
N TYR A 197 -11.77 -20.52 14.46
CA TYR A 197 -13.07 -20.50 15.11
C TYR A 197 -13.00 -20.24 16.62
N GLN A 198 -11.85 -20.47 17.26
CA GLN A 198 -11.66 -20.19 18.69
C GLN A 198 -11.45 -18.69 18.93
N ASN A 199 -10.55 -18.06 18.17
CA ASN A 199 -10.25 -16.62 18.33
C ASN A 199 -11.26 -15.69 17.65
N MET A 200 -12.13 -16.22 16.79
CA MET A 200 -13.15 -15.46 16.09
C MET A 200 -13.97 -14.56 17.05
N TYR A 201 -14.29 -15.05 18.26
CA TYR A 201 -15.12 -14.35 19.24
C TYR A 201 -14.41 -13.21 19.99
N CYS A 202 -13.08 -13.25 20.07
CA CYS A 202 -12.28 -12.27 20.79
C CYS A 202 -11.89 -11.08 19.92
N ASN A 203 -11.48 -11.34 18.66
CA ASN A 203 -11.05 -10.30 17.74
C ASN A 203 -11.41 -10.64 16.30
N ILE A 204 -12.36 -9.88 15.74
CA ILE A 204 -12.82 -10.04 14.36
C ILE A 204 -11.69 -9.85 13.33
N ALA A 205 -10.69 -9.02 13.65
CA ALA A 205 -9.58 -8.73 12.75
C ALA A 205 -8.57 -9.90 12.68
N GLU A 206 -8.58 -10.79 13.68
CA GLU A 206 -7.70 -11.96 13.77
C GLU A 206 -8.44 -13.28 13.46
N ALA A 207 -9.72 -13.20 13.09
CA ALA A 207 -10.52 -14.38 12.74
C ALA A 207 -9.93 -15.15 11.54
N TRP A 208 -9.26 -14.45 10.63
CA TRP A 208 -8.63 -15.02 9.45
C TRP A 208 -7.12 -15.14 9.66
N ILE A 209 -6.60 -16.38 9.73
CA ILE A 209 -5.18 -16.64 9.88
C ILE A 209 -4.51 -16.69 8.50
N PRO A 210 -3.57 -15.77 8.18
CA PRO A 210 -2.85 -15.79 6.91
C PRO A 210 -1.76 -16.85 6.88
N THR A 211 -1.68 -17.58 5.78
CA THR A 211 -0.53 -18.41 5.39
C THR A 211 -0.14 -18.11 3.96
N ASN A 212 1.15 -18.27 3.61
CA ASN A 212 1.60 -18.02 2.25
C ASN A 212 1.06 -19.10 1.31
N LEU A 213 0.50 -18.66 0.19
CA LEU A 213 0.04 -19.54 -0.87
C LEU A 213 1.13 -19.68 -1.94
N ASP A 214 1.95 -20.73 -1.82
CA ASP A 214 2.96 -21.08 -2.81
C ASP A 214 2.46 -22.24 -3.70
N HIS A 215 1.36 -22.03 -4.43
CA HIS A 215 0.76 -23.05 -5.29
C HIS A 215 1.21 -22.91 -6.76
N PRO A 216 1.81 -23.94 -7.38
CA PRO A 216 2.40 -23.84 -8.73
C PRO A 216 1.36 -23.78 -9.86
N ALA A 217 0.08 -24.09 -9.59
CA ALA A 217 -0.94 -24.12 -10.63
C ALA A 217 -1.20 -22.75 -11.25
N THR A 218 -0.97 -22.66 -12.55
CA THR A 218 -1.43 -21.57 -13.42
C THR A 218 -2.45 -22.12 -14.41
N PHE A 219 -3.13 -21.23 -15.13
CA PHE A 219 -3.99 -21.67 -16.24
C PHE A 219 -3.21 -22.47 -17.28
N GLU A 220 -1.90 -22.23 -17.45
CA GLU A 220 -1.04 -22.97 -18.39
C GLU A 220 -0.78 -24.42 -17.94
N THR A 221 -0.53 -24.63 -16.65
CA THR A 221 -0.27 -25.96 -16.09
C THR A 221 -1.54 -26.79 -15.86
N LEU A 222 -2.70 -26.14 -15.82
CA LEU A 222 -3.98 -26.79 -15.54
C LEU A 222 -4.45 -27.59 -16.77
N ALA A 223 -4.68 -28.88 -16.57
CA ALA A 223 -5.29 -29.76 -17.57
C ALA A 223 -6.82 -29.57 -17.55
N LEU A 224 -7.32 -28.76 -18.48
CA LEU A 224 -8.74 -28.46 -18.68
C LEU A 224 -8.99 -28.23 -20.17
N ASP A 225 -10.19 -28.52 -20.63
CA ASP A 225 -10.61 -28.20 -22.00
C ASP A 225 -10.35 -26.74 -22.36
N SER A 226 -9.76 -26.54 -23.54
CA SER A 226 -9.33 -25.23 -24.01
C SER A 226 -10.51 -24.23 -24.07
N ASP A 227 -11.70 -24.70 -24.46
CA ASP A 227 -12.89 -23.86 -24.56
C ASP A 227 -13.32 -23.37 -23.17
N ILE A 228 -13.36 -24.26 -22.19
CA ILE A 228 -13.72 -23.94 -20.81
C ILE A 228 -12.69 -23.01 -20.18
N LYS A 229 -11.41 -23.33 -20.35
CA LYS A 229 -10.30 -22.49 -19.88
C LYS A 229 -10.37 -21.08 -20.45
N SER A 230 -10.62 -20.94 -21.76
CA SER A 230 -10.75 -19.64 -22.42
C SER A 230 -11.97 -18.85 -21.93
N PHE A 231 -13.10 -19.53 -21.69
CA PHE A 231 -14.31 -18.94 -21.14
C PHE A 231 -14.08 -18.35 -19.75
N ILE A 232 -13.46 -19.11 -18.85
CA ILE A 232 -13.15 -18.65 -17.48
C ILE A 232 -12.20 -17.45 -17.53
N LEU A 233 -11.11 -17.54 -18.29
CA LEU A 233 -10.13 -16.46 -18.42
C LEU A 233 -10.78 -15.16 -18.90
N HIS A 234 -11.57 -15.23 -19.98
CA HIS A 234 -12.25 -14.06 -20.51
C HIS A 234 -13.29 -13.46 -19.53
N ASP A 235 -14.02 -14.30 -18.79
CA ASP A 235 -14.96 -13.84 -17.76
C ASP A 235 -14.24 -13.15 -16.59
N LEU A 236 -13.10 -13.69 -16.15
CA LEU A 236 -12.25 -13.08 -15.11
C LEU A 236 -11.72 -11.72 -15.53
N GLU A 237 -11.16 -11.61 -16.73
CA GLU A 237 -10.72 -10.32 -17.27
C GLU A 237 -11.86 -9.31 -17.36
N ARG A 238 -13.02 -9.76 -17.83
CA ARG A 238 -14.24 -8.95 -17.93
C ARG A 238 -14.70 -8.48 -16.55
N PHE A 239 -14.59 -9.32 -15.53
CA PHE A 239 -14.91 -8.98 -14.15
C PHE A 239 -14.00 -7.86 -13.62
N ILE A 240 -12.68 -7.97 -13.83
CA ILE A 240 -11.72 -6.92 -13.42
C ILE A 240 -12.02 -5.59 -14.12
N LYS A 241 -12.15 -5.62 -15.45
CA LYS A 241 -12.35 -4.43 -16.29
C LYS A 241 -13.64 -3.67 -15.92
N ARG A 242 -14.65 -4.36 -15.40
CA ARG A 242 -15.97 -3.79 -15.07
C ARG A 242 -16.09 -3.20 -13.67
N LYS A 243 -15.05 -3.20 -12.84
CA LYS A 243 -15.12 -2.62 -11.48
C LYS A 243 -15.78 -1.24 -11.44
N GLU A 244 -15.38 -0.35 -12.35
CA GLU A 244 -15.90 1.01 -12.44
C GLU A 244 -17.36 1.07 -12.89
N TYR A 245 -17.75 0.16 -13.78
CA TYR A 245 -19.13 0.03 -14.23
C TYR A 245 -20.06 -0.37 -13.07
N TYR A 246 -19.68 -1.38 -12.28
CA TYR A 246 -20.43 -1.81 -11.10
C TYR A 246 -20.63 -0.66 -10.10
N ARG A 247 -19.57 0.12 -9.85
CA ARG A 247 -19.62 1.32 -9.00
C ARG A 247 -20.62 2.35 -9.52
N LYS A 248 -20.59 2.65 -10.83
CA LYS A 248 -21.51 3.63 -11.45
C LYS A 248 -22.98 3.23 -11.38
N VAL A 249 -23.28 1.94 -11.52
CA VAL A 249 -24.66 1.43 -11.45
C VAL A 249 -25.11 1.07 -10.03
N GLY A 250 -24.28 1.33 -9.01
CA GLY A 250 -24.59 1.05 -7.60
C GLY A 250 -24.72 -0.44 -7.26
N LYS A 251 -24.16 -1.34 -8.07
CA LYS A 251 -24.21 -2.80 -7.81
C LYS A 251 -22.94 -3.28 -7.13
N ALA A 252 -23.09 -4.25 -6.23
CA ALA A 252 -21.96 -4.93 -5.60
C ALA A 252 -21.07 -5.59 -6.66
N TRP A 253 -19.77 -5.29 -6.64
CA TRP A 253 -18.79 -5.87 -7.56
C TRP A 253 -18.38 -7.26 -7.08
N LYS A 254 -19.24 -8.25 -7.37
CA LYS A 254 -19.07 -9.66 -7.01
C LYS A 254 -19.31 -10.58 -8.20
N ARG A 255 -18.62 -11.71 -8.24
CA ARG A 255 -18.79 -12.77 -9.24
C ARG A 255 -18.74 -14.13 -8.54
N GLY A 256 -19.71 -15.00 -8.84
CA GLY A 256 -19.80 -16.35 -8.28
C GLY A 256 -19.57 -17.39 -9.37
N TYR A 257 -18.82 -18.44 -9.01
CA TYR A 257 -18.60 -19.63 -9.82
C TYR A 257 -19.05 -20.85 -9.02
N LEU A 258 -19.64 -21.83 -9.69
CA LEU A 258 -19.95 -23.13 -9.11
C LEU A 258 -19.13 -24.17 -9.86
N LEU A 259 -18.20 -24.81 -9.16
CA LEU A 259 -17.36 -25.87 -9.69
C LEU A 259 -17.88 -27.21 -9.16
N TYR A 260 -18.28 -28.11 -10.05
CA TYR A 260 -18.81 -29.43 -9.68
C TYR A 260 -18.16 -30.50 -10.55
N GLY A 261 -18.07 -31.71 -10.00
CA GLY A 261 -17.47 -32.87 -10.68
C GLY A 261 -16.81 -33.82 -9.68
N PRO A 262 -16.41 -35.03 -10.12
CA PRO A 262 -15.81 -36.04 -9.27
C PRO A 262 -14.63 -35.53 -8.42
N PRO A 263 -14.35 -36.11 -7.24
CA PRO A 263 -13.15 -35.75 -6.46
C PRO A 263 -11.89 -36.01 -7.29
N GLY A 264 -10.86 -35.18 -7.12
CA GLY A 264 -9.58 -35.32 -7.84
C GLY A 264 -9.54 -34.71 -9.25
N THR A 265 -10.60 -34.07 -9.74
CA THR A 265 -10.67 -33.41 -11.06
C THR A 265 -9.98 -32.03 -11.13
N GLY A 266 -9.20 -31.65 -10.11
CA GLY A 266 -8.43 -30.41 -10.13
C GLY A 266 -9.24 -29.13 -9.84
N LYS A 267 -10.44 -29.22 -9.23
CA LYS A 267 -11.24 -28.05 -8.82
C LYS A 267 -10.45 -27.06 -7.96
N SER A 268 -9.81 -27.54 -6.88
CA SER A 268 -8.98 -26.69 -6.01
C SER A 268 -7.75 -26.14 -6.73
N SER A 269 -7.18 -26.90 -7.68
CA SER A 269 -6.09 -26.43 -8.54
C SER A 269 -6.53 -25.33 -9.50
N LEU A 270 -7.77 -25.37 -10.01
CA LEU A 270 -8.36 -24.29 -10.79
C LEU A 270 -8.53 -23.03 -9.93
N ILE A 271 -9.02 -23.15 -8.69
CA ILE A 271 -9.13 -22.01 -7.77
C ILE A 271 -7.76 -21.36 -7.55
N ALA A 272 -6.72 -22.17 -7.31
CA ALA A 272 -5.35 -21.67 -7.18
C ALA A 272 -4.86 -20.98 -8.47
N ALA A 273 -5.16 -21.54 -9.65
CA ALA A 273 -4.84 -20.91 -10.93
C ALA A 273 -5.57 -19.57 -11.13
N MET A 274 -6.83 -19.47 -10.70
CA MET A 274 -7.60 -18.22 -10.70
C MET A 274 -6.99 -17.18 -9.75
N ALA A 275 -6.60 -17.60 -8.54
CA ALA A 275 -5.94 -16.74 -7.56
C ALA A 275 -4.62 -16.19 -8.09
N ASN A 276 -3.79 -17.05 -8.69
CA ASN A 276 -2.53 -16.68 -9.34
C ASN A 276 -2.75 -15.70 -10.50
N HIS A 277 -3.75 -15.94 -11.35
CA HIS A 277 -4.05 -15.05 -12.48
C HIS A 277 -4.61 -13.68 -12.06
N LEU A 278 -5.50 -13.65 -11.07
CA LEU A 278 -6.10 -12.41 -10.55
C LEU A 278 -5.17 -11.67 -9.58
N ASN A 279 -4.19 -12.37 -9.02
CA ASN A 279 -3.38 -11.97 -7.88
C ASN A 279 -4.25 -11.60 -6.65
N PHE A 280 -5.21 -12.47 -6.33
CA PHE A 280 -6.16 -12.32 -5.23
C PHE A 280 -5.86 -13.33 -4.13
N ASP A 281 -6.03 -12.93 -2.87
CA ASP A 281 -5.87 -13.85 -1.74
C ASP A 281 -7.05 -14.82 -1.67
N ILE A 282 -6.79 -16.05 -1.23
CA ILE A 282 -7.82 -17.07 -1.03
C ILE A 282 -8.29 -17.02 0.41
N TYR A 283 -9.60 -17.06 0.62
CA TYR A 283 -10.24 -17.21 1.91
C TYR A 283 -10.99 -18.53 1.87
N ASP A 284 -10.49 -19.49 2.64
CA ASP A 284 -11.03 -20.83 2.69
C ASP A 284 -12.03 -20.94 3.85
N LEU A 285 -13.30 -21.19 3.51
CA LEU A 285 -14.40 -21.22 4.46
C LEU A 285 -15.04 -22.60 4.47
N GLU A 286 -14.97 -23.24 5.62
CA GLU A 286 -15.68 -24.48 5.89
C GLU A 286 -17.05 -24.18 6.51
N LEU A 287 -18.14 -24.54 5.83
CA LEU A 287 -19.49 -24.23 6.31
C LEU A 287 -19.92 -25.09 7.50
N THR A 288 -19.35 -26.28 7.64
CA THR A 288 -19.70 -27.29 8.66
C THR A 288 -19.43 -26.80 10.08
N GLU A 289 -18.43 -25.93 10.26
CA GLU A 289 -18.02 -25.42 11.57
C GLU A 289 -18.76 -24.14 11.99
N LEU A 290 -19.57 -23.55 11.10
CA LEU A 290 -20.37 -22.35 11.39
C LEU A 290 -21.69 -22.71 12.04
N ASN A 291 -21.98 -22.10 13.19
CA ASN A 291 -23.24 -22.37 13.91
C ASN A 291 -24.36 -21.43 13.50
N ASN A 292 -24.03 -20.18 13.12
CA ASN A 292 -25.04 -19.13 12.91
C ASN A 292 -24.75 -18.22 11.70
N ASN A 293 -25.81 -17.69 11.11
CA ASN A 293 -25.73 -16.70 10.02
C ASN A 293 -25.00 -15.40 10.41
N SER A 294 -24.98 -15.04 11.69
CA SER A 294 -24.22 -13.90 12.21
C SER A 294 -22.71 -14.11 12.11
N GLU A 295 -22.23 -15.33 12.34
CA GLU A 295 -20.81 -15.70 12.24
C GLU A 295 -20.36 -15.62 10.78
N LEU A 296 -21.15 -16.17 9.86
CA LEU A 296 -20.89 -16.05 8.42
C LEU A 296 -20.80 -14.58 7.99
N ARG A 297 -21.79 -13.75 8.37
CA ARG A 297 -21.77 -12.30 8.06
C ARG A 297 -20.53 -11.62 8.62
N ARG A 298 -20.13 -11.99 9.83
CA ARG A 298 -18.93 -11.46 10.48
C ARG A 298 -17.66 -11.80 9.69
N LEU A 299 -17.50 -13.04 9.27
CA LEU A 299 -16.34 -13.47 8.46
C LEU A 299 -16.29 -12.72 7.13
N LEU A 300 -17.43 -12.60 6.44
CA LEU A 300 -17.52 -11.91 5.15
C LEU A 300 -17.14 -10.42 5.26
N VAL A 301 -17.48 -9.75 6.36
CA VAL A 301 -17.10 -8.34 6.61
C VAL A 301 -15.62 -8.20 6.93
N ALA A 302 -15.01 -9.19 7.59
CA ALA A 302 -13.59 -9.20 7.93
C ALA A 302 -12.66 -9.48 6.73
N MET A 303 -13.20 -9.95 5.61
CA MET A 303 -12.42 -10.24 4.41
C MET A 303 -11.83 -8.98 3.78
N ALA A 304 -10.59 -9.06 3.31
CA ALA A 304 -9.97 -7.99 2.56
C ALA A 304 -10.54 -7.87 1.14
N ASN A 305 -10.42 -6.68 0.54
CA ASN A 305 -10.73 -6.47 -0.88
C ASN A 305 -9.76 -7.27 -1.77
N ARG A 306 -10.18 -7.59 -3.01
CA ARG A 306 -9.39 -8.39 -3.98
C ARG A 306 -9.08 -9.79 -3.43
N SER A 307 -10.13 -10.49 -3.03
CA SER A 307 -10.11 -11.83 -2.45
C SER A 307 -11.00 -12.79 -3.24
N ILE A 308 -10.71 -14.08 -3.13
CA ILE A 308 -11.55 -15.18 -3.59
C ILE A 308 -12.04 -15.91 -2.34
N LEU A 309 -13.35 -15.97 -2.14
CA LEU A 309 -13.97 -16.81 -1.12
C LEU A 309 -14.18 -18.21 -1.72
N VAL A 310 -13.62 -19.22 -1.06
CA VAL A 310 -13.86 -20.63 -1.35
C VAL A 310 -14.81 -21.15 -0.29
N VAL A 311 -15.83 -21.86 -0.75
CA VAL A 311 -16.82 -22.50 0.10
C VAL A 311 -16.86 -23.95 -0.35
N GLU A 312 -16.21 -24.83 0.40
CA GLU A 312 -16.13 -26.25 0.09
C GLU A 312 -17.37 -26.98 0.61
N ASP A 313 -17.67 -28.15 0.04
CA ASP A 313 -18.70 -29.11 0.50
C ASP A 313 -20.09 -28.53 0.79
N ILE A 314 -20.56 -27.67 -0.12
CA ILE A 314 -21.92 -27.09 -0.06
C ILE A 314 -22.99 -28.21 -0.04
N ASP A 315 -22.77 -29.29 -0.78
CA ASP A 315 -23.71 -30.42 -0.89
C ASP A 315 -23.85 -31.18 0.45
N CYS A 316 -22.74 -31.34 1.19
CA CYS A 316 -22.74 -32.01 2.49
C CYS A 316 -23.58 -31.25 3.55
N THR A 317 -23.67 -29.93 3.44
CA THR A 317 -24.44 -29.09 4.36
C THR A 317 -25.95 -29.29 4.17
N ILE A 318 -26.40 -29.48 2.92
CA ILE A 318 -27.81 -29.68 2.58
C ILE A 318 -28.23 -31.11 2.98
N GLU A 319 -27.43 -32.12 2.65
CA GLU A 319 -27.71 -33.52 3.05
C GLU A 319 -27.70 -33.71 4.57
N PHE A 320 -26.91 -32.95 5.32
CA PHE A 320 -26.94 -32.96 6.78
C PHE A 320 -28.26 -32.40 7.33
N GLN A 321 -28.79 -31.33 6.73
CA GLN A 321 -30.11 -30.78 7.10
C GLN A 321 -31.25 -31.72 6.74
N ASP A 322 -31.22 -32.37 5.57
CA ASP A 322 -32.26 -33.32 5.17
C ASP A 322 -32.27 -34.56 6.07
N ARG A 323 -31.11 -35.14 6.41
CA ARG A 323 -31.02 -36.24 7.39
C ARG A 323 -31.44 -35.81 8.80
N MET A 324 -31.14 -34.58 9.22
CA MET A 324 -31.63 -34.04 10.50
C MET A 324 -33.14 -33.77 10.47
N ALA A 325 -33.70 -33.33 9.35
CA ALA A 325 -35.14 -33.15 9.17
C ALA A 325 -35.86 -34.50 9.16
N GLU A 326 -35.31 -35.52 8.50
CA GLU A 326 -35.82 -36.89 8.49
C GLU A 326 -35.77 -37.53 9.89
N SER A 327 -34.65 -37.38 10.61
CA SER A 327 -34.56 -37.87 12.01
C SER A 327 -35.47 -37.11 12.98
N ARG A 328 -35.69 -35.79 12.77
CA ARG A 328 -36.71 -35.01 13.50
C ARG A 328 -38.14 -35.41 13.11
N ALA A 329 -38.38 -35.85 11.87
CA ALA A 329 -39.67 -36.37 11.42
C ALA A 329 -39.96 -37.76 12.01
N LEU A 330 -38.93 -38.57 12.30
CA LEU A 330 -39.04 -39.87 12.96
C LEU A 330 -39.27 -39.76 14.48
N HIS A 331 -38.94 -38.62 15.11
CA HIS A 331 -39.24 -38.33 16.52
C HIS A 331 -39.89 -36.94 16.71
N PRO A 332 -41.22 -36.84 16.51
CA PRO A 332 -41.92 -35.58 16.66
C PRO A 332 -42.20 -35.29 18.15
N HIS A 333 -41.34 -34.53 18.81
CA HIS A 333 -41.78 -33.71 19.95
C HIS A 333 -42.00 -32.27 19.47
N GLY A 334 -43.27 -31.87 19.50
CA GLY A 334 -43.80 -30.76 18.73
C GLY A 334 -43.34 -29.37 19.16
N SER A 335 -43.20 -28.50 18.16
CA SER A 335 -43.43 -27.05 18.22
C SER A 335 -43.63 -26.56 16.78
N GLN A 336 -44.79 -26.00 16.48
CA GLN A 336 -45.14 -25.43 15.17
C GLN A 336 -44.29 -24.18 14.90
N GLU A 337 -43.80 -23.99 13.66
CA GLU A 337 -43.62 -22.65 13.12
C GLU A 337 -43.56 -22.61 11.58
N LYS A 338 -44.01 -21.46 11.06
CA LYS A 338 -44.61 -21.22 9.74
C LYS A 338 -43.61 -21.23 8.58
N GLN A 339 -44.03 -21.85 7.46
CA GLN A 339 -43.43 -21.62 6.14
C GLN A 339 -43.66 -20.18 5.68
N ILE A 340 -42.59 -19.48 5.32
CA ILE A 340 -42.62 -18.28 4.48
C ILE A 340 -41.92 -18.65 3.17
N GLN A 341 -42.64 -18.45 2.08
CA GLN A 341 -42.26 -18.81 0.72
C GLN A 341 -41.68 -17.56 0.06
N ASP A 342 -40.36 -17.49 -0.10
CA ASP A 342 -39.71 -16.42 -0.87
C ASP A 342 -39.22 -16.94 -2.21
N LYS A 343 -39.89 -16.45 -3.26
CA LYS A 343 -39.52 -16.60 -4.66
C LYS A 343 -38.47 -15.56 -5.06
N ASP A 344 -37.67 -15.98 -6.04
CA ASP A 344 -36.89 -15.16 -6.98
C ASP A 344 -35.56 -14.56 -6.50
N PHE A 345 -34.48 -15.32 -6.76
CA PHE A 345 -33.13 -14.79 -6.91
C PHE A 345 -32.46 -15.38 -8.16
N GLN A 346 -32.75 -14.81 -9.34
CA GLN A 346 -31.95 -15.07 -10.55
C GLN A 346 -30.69 -14.21 -10.53
N ALA A 347 -29.61 -14.74 -9.96
CA ALA A 347 -28.26 -14.28 -10.22
C ALA A 347 -27.72 -14.99 -11.47
N ALA A 348 -27.11 -14.24 -12.39
CA ALA A 348 -26.45 -14.79 -13.57
C ALA A 348 -25.24 -15.65 -13.17
N SER A 349 -25.51 -16.93 -12.92
CA SER A 349 -24.58 -18.03 -12.71
C SER A 349 -24.06 -18.49 -14.07
N GLY A 350 -22.74 -18.45 -14.27
CA GLY A 350 -22.11 -19.25 -15.30
C GLY A 350 -21.85 -20.63 -14.71
N LYS A 351 -22.49 -21.67 -15.26
CA LYS A 351 -22.18 -23.06 -14.92
C LYS A 351 -20.97 -23.49 -15.73
N VAL A 352 -19.94 -24.01 -15.07
CA VAL A 352 -18.77 -24.57 -15.73
C VAL A 352 -18.77 -26.08 -15.45
N PRO A 353 -19.08 -26.93 -16.45
CA PRO A 353 -18.94 -28.37 -16.31
C PRO A 353 -17.45 -28.76 -16.25
N PHE A 354 -17.11 -29.80 -15.48
CA PHE A 354 -15.83 -30.50 -15.54
C PHE A 354 -16.13 -31.95 -15.91
N ASP A 355 -15.96 -32.30 -17.18
CA ASP A 355 -15.87 -33.68 -17.65
C ASP A 355 -14.62 -33.74 -18.54
N ALA A 356 -13.72 -34.67 -18.25
CA ALA A 356 -12.46 -34.85 -18.97
C ALA A 356 -12.63 -35.68 -20.25
#